data_AF-A0A967TMG2-F1
#
_entry.id   AF-A0A967TMG2-F1
#
_cell.length_a   1.000
_cell.length_b   1.000
_cell.length_c   1.000
_cell.angle_alpha   90.00
_cell.angle_beta   90.00
_cell.angle_gamma   90.00
#
_symmetry.space_group_name_H-M   'P 1'
#
loop_
_entity.id
_entity.type
_entity.pdbx_description
1 polymer ?
#
loop_
_entity_poly.entity_id
_entity_poly.type
_entity_poly.pdbx_seq_one_letter_code
_entity_poly.pdbx_strand_id
1 'polypeptide(L)'
;MSIPLSRCPRPAHWPALGNLLLALPLLTATPALAQAPAPAGASPNPIARLLSGDDAVFGVFSGEQTREQGARILEVAGADFVLYSMERGPFDLETMRAYMEGMREAGGEDALQRLPVVLRVPPLSGDRDVAADRVRGAVDAGVVGIVFPHVEASGQAALSVELVPELWPSDPEG
;
A
#
# COMPACT_ATOMS: atom_id res chain seq x y z
N MET A 1 -19.75 -16.22 -25.58
CA MET A 1 -18.31 -15.96 -25.77
C MET A 1 -17.78 -15.60 -24.39
N SER A 2 -17.27 -16.60 -23.69
CA SER A 2 -16.99 -16.55 -22.25
C SER A 2 -15.49 -16.48 -22.03
N ILE A 3 -15.04 -15.46 -21.30
CA ILE A 3 -13.65 -15.29 -20.89
C ILE A 3 -13.42 -16.20 -19.68
N PRO A 4 -12.43 -17.12 -19.68
CA PRO A 4 -12.15 -17.93 -18.52
C PRO A 4 -11.39 -17.09 -17.48
N LEU A 5 -11.95 -16.96 -16.28
CA LEU A 5 -11.26 -16.42 -15.12
C LEU A 5 -10.30 -17.48 -14.57
N SER A 6 -9.04 -17.44 -14.98
CA SER A 6 -7.98 -18.17 -14.30
C SER A 6 -7.37 -17.27 -13.22
N ARG A 7 -7.94 -17.33 -12.01
CA ARG A 7 -7.26 -16.83 -10.79
C ARG A 7 -6.22 -17.86 -10.36
N CYS A 8 -4.95 -17.46 -10.40
CA CYS A 8 -3.85 -18.22 -9.80
C CYS A 8 -4.08 -18.35 -8.28
N PRO A 9 -4.10 -19.56 -7.71
CA PRO A 9 -4.23 -19.74 -6.27
C PRO A 9 -2.91 -19.44 -5.55
N ARG A 10 -2.99 -18.67 -4.46
CA ARG A 10 -1.92 -18.53 -3.45
C ARG A 10 -1.84 -19.84 -2.64
N PRO A 11 -0.71 -20.58 -2.60
CA PRO A 11 -0.65 -21.81 -1.81
C PRO A 11 -0.34 -21.51 -0.35
N ALA A 12 -1.34 -21.71 0.52
CA ALA A 12 -1.14 -21.94 1.94
C ALA A 12 -1.19 -23.46 2.20
N HIS A 13 -0.11 -23.95 2.79
CA HIS A 13 0.19 -25.32 3.20
C HIS A 13 -0.95 -26.02 3.96
N TRP A 14 -1.20 -27.30 3.64
CA TRP A 14 -1.85 -28.24 4.56
C TRP A 14 -1.19 -29.63 4.44
N PRO A 15 -0.97 -30.36 5.56
CA PRO A 15 -0.23 -31.61 5.55
C PRO A 15 -1.17 -32.80 5.32
N ALA A 16 -0.69 -33.82 4.61
CA ALA A 16 -1.29 -35.14 4.59
C ALA A 16 -0.28 -36.15 5.15
N LEU A 17 -0.73 -36.88 6.17
CA LEU A 17 -0.06 -37.99 6.85
C LEU A 17 0.13 -39.19 5.89
N GLY A 18 1.26 -39.91 6.02
CA GLY A 18 1.37 -41.29 5.54
C GLY A 18 2.78 -41.75 5.18
N ASN A 19 3.45 -42.41 6.12
CA ASN A 19 4.80 -43.02 6.05
C ASN A 19 4.97 -44.09 4.94
N LEU A 20 6.17 -44.20 4.35
CA LEU A 20 7.06 -45.38 4.52
C LEU A 20 8.47 -45.12 3.93
N LEU A 21 9.49 -45.53 4.70
CA LEU A 21 10.93 -45.36 4.51
C LEU A 21 11.49 -45.93 3.20
N LEU A 22 12.37 -45.16 2.55
CA LEU A 22 13.59 -45.64 1.88
C LEU A 22 14.62 -44.48 1.87
N ALA A 23 15.64 -44.62 2.71
CA ALA A 23 16.69 -43.62 2.87
C ALA A 23 17.72 -43.72 1.74
N LEU A 24 17.60 -42.84 0.74
CA LEU A 24 18.71 -42.42 -0.12
C LEU A 24 19.13 -41.00 0.31
N PRO A 25 20.43 -40.68 0.45
CA PRO A 25 20.85 -39.31 0.70
C PRO A 25 20.72 -38.55 -0.62
N LEU A 26 19.53 -38.05 -0.92
CA LEU A 26 19.36 -37.07 -1.98
C LEU A 26 19.85 -35.74 -1.42
N LEU A 27 21.04 -35.33 -1.83
CA LEU A 27 21.62 -34.03 -1.57
C LEU A 27 20.70 -32.96 -2.16
N THR A 28 19.68 -32.51 -1.42
CA THR A 28 18.81 -31.42 -1.83
C THR A 28 19.60 -30.13 -1.68
N ALA A 29 20.26 -29.71 -2.75
CA ALA A 29 20.71 -28.34 -2.90
C ALA A 29 19.45 -27.46 -2.90
N THR A 30 19.10 -26.89 -1.76
CA THR A 30 18.13 -25.80 -1.69
C THR A 30 18.71 -24.66 -2.50
N PRO A 31 18.12 -24.24 -3.64
CA PRO A 31 18.53 -22.98 -4.21
C PRO A 31 18.09 -21.94 -3.17
N ALA A 32 19.07 -21.28 -2.55
CA ALA A 32 18.81 -19.99 -1.95
C ALA A 32 18.30 -19.12 -3.11
N LEU A 33 17.00 -18.83 -3.14
CA LEU A 33 16.47 -17.78 -3.98
C LEU A 33 17.15 -16.49 -3.50
N ALA A 34 18.28 -16.17 -4.10
CA ALA A 34 18.80 -14.83 -4.07
C ALA A 34 17.67 -13.95 -4.58
N GLN A 35 17.13 -13.10 -3.70
CA GLN A 35 16.25 -12.02 -4.15
C GLN A 35 17.06 -11.23 -5.17
N ALA A 36 16.67 -11.33 -6.44
CA ALA A 36 17.25 -10.49 -7.47
C ALA A 36 17.09 -9.04 -6.99
N PRO A 37 18.16 -8.21 -7.03
CA PRO A 37 18.02 -6.81 -6.70
C PRO A 37 16.88 -6.25 -7.55
N ALA A 38 16.02 -5.45 -6.92
CA ALA A 38 14.92 -4.79 -7.62
C ALA A 38 15.47 -4.14 -8.90
N PRO A 39 14.78 -4.29 -10.05
CA PRO A 39 15.28 -3.76 -11.31
C PRO A 39 15.66 -2.29 -11.14
N ALA A 40 16.80 -1.89 -11.71
CA ALA A 40 17.23 -0.50 -11.70
C ALA A 40 16.11 0.35 -12.33
N GLY A 41 15.43 1.18 -11.53
CA GLY A 41 14.22 1.90 -11.92
C GLY A 41 12.94 1.51 -11.15
N ALA A 42 12.98 0.47 -10.32
CA ALA A 42 11.84 0.10 -9.47
C ALA A 42 11.50 1.22 -8.49
N SER A 43 10.22 1.65 -8.47
CA SER A 43 9.76 2.70 -7.57
C SER A 43 10.10 2.37 -6.10
N PRO A 44 10.58 3.34 -5.30
CA PRO A 44 10.75 3.15 -3.86
C PRO A 44 9.41 2.91 -3.15
N ASN A 45 8.30 3.34 -3.75
CA ASN A 45 6.96 3.11 -3.25
C ASN A 45 6.56 1.63 -3.49
N PRO A 46 6.31 0.83 -2.43
CA PRO A 46 5.98 -0.59 -2.56
C PRO A 46 4.69 -0.81 -3.35
N ILE A 47 3.71 0.09 -3.25
CA ILE A 47 2.44 0.00 -3.97
C ILE A 47 2.68 0.21 -5.47
N ALA A 48 3.41 1.27 -5.83
CA ALA A 48 3.72 1.56 -7.23
C ALA A 48 4.52 0.42 -7.89
N ARG A 49 5.42 -0.23 -7.14
CA ARG A 49 6.19 -1.39 -7.61
C ARG A 49 5.31 -2.61 -7.92
N LEU A 50 4.31 -2.89 -7.09
CA LEU A 50 3.35 -3.96 -7.35
C LEU A 50 2.50 -3.63 -8.59
N LEU A 51 1.97 -2.40 -8.67
CA LEU A 51 1.16 -1.96 -9.80
C LEU A 51 1.92 -2.00 -11.13
N SER A 52 3.19 -1.56 -11.14
CA SER A 52 4.03 -1.60 -12.34
C SER A 52 4.42 -3.02 -12.77
N GLY A 53 4.24 -4.01 -11.89
CA GLY A 53 4.49 -5.42 -12.16
C GLY A 53 3.24 -6.19 -12.61
N ASP A 54 2.12 -5.50 -12.87
CA ASP A 54 0.79 -6.07 -13.13
C ASP A 54 0.22 -6.93 -11.97
N ASP A 55 0.74 -6.74 -10.75
CA ASP A 55 0.25 -7.43 -9.56
C ASP A 55 -0.99 -6.76 -8.96
N ALA A 56 -1.87 -7.58 -8.37
CA ALA A 56 -3.01 -7.09 -7.60
C ALA A 56 -2.56 -6.56 -6.23
N VAL A 57 -3.02 -5.36 -5.87
CA VAL A 57 -2.79 -4.72 -4.57
C VAL A 57 -4.07 -4.73 -3.74
N PHE A 58 -3.98 -5.15 -2.48
CA PHE A 58 -5.09 -5.29 -1.56
C PHE A 58 -4.98 -4.29 -0.41
N GLY A 59 -5.95 -3.38 -0.29
CA GLY A 59 -6.00 -2.40 0.80
C GLY A 59 -6.95 -2.81 1.92
N VAL A 60 -6.69 -2.33 3.14
CA VAL A 60 -7.63 -2.35 4.26
C VAL A 60 -7.99 -0.93 4.69
N PHE A 61 -9.26 -0.69 5.07
CA PHE A 61 -9.64 0.60 5.67
C PHE A 61 -9.04 0.73 7.08
N SER A 62 -8.63 1.95 7.46
CA SER A 62 -8.03 2.22 8.77
C SER A 62 -8.86 1.79 9.97
N GLY A 63 -10.19 1.73 9.82
CA GLY A 63 -11.13 1.61 10.93
C GLY A 63 -11.16 2.92 11.73
N GLU A 64 -11.29 2.80 13.04
CA GLU A 64 -11.20 3.92 13.98
C GLU A 64 -9.88 4.67 13.82
N GLN A 65 -9.94 6.00 13.89
CA GLN A 65 -8.77 6.86 13.68
C GLN A 65 -8.08 7.15 15.01
N THR A 66 -7.55 6.11 15.65
CA THR A 66 -6.83 6.24 16.93
C THR A 66 -5.48 5.55 16.88
N ARG A 67 -4.58 5.94 17.80
CA ARG A 67 -3.28 5.30 18.00
C ARG A 67 -3.41 3.79 18.23
N GLU A 68 -4.35 3.39 19.08
CA GLU A 68 -4.58 1.98 19.44
C GLU A 68 -5.04 1.17 18.22
N GLN A 69 -5.87 1.77 17.36
CA GLN A 69 -6.27 1.12 16.12
C GLN A 69 -5.10 1.02 15.13
N GLY A 70 -4.21 2.01 15.10
CA GLY A 70 -2.96 1.93 14.36
C GLY A 70 -2.09 0.74 14.78
N ALA A 71 -1.99 0.43 16.07
CA ALA A 71 -1.30 -0.77 16.51
C ALA A 71 -2.00 -2.06 16.02
N ARG A 72 -3.33 -2.11 16.12
CA ARG A 72 -4.13 -3.29 15.76
C ARG A 72 -4.18 -3.59 14.27
N ILE A 73 -4.11 -2.57 13.41
CA ILE A 73 -4.25 -2.77 11.96
C ILE A 73 -3.15 -3.66 11.39
N LEU A 74 -2.00 -3.75 12.07
CA LEU A 74 -0.88 -4.62 11.69
C LEU A 74 -1.22 -6.12 11.78
N GLU A 75 -2.26 -6.50 12.52
CA GLU A 75 -2.73 -7.88 12.61
C GLU A 75 -3.53 -8.32 11.37
N VAL A 76 -3.91 -7.38 10.49
CA VAL A 76 -4.64 -7.68 9.26
C VAL A 76 -3.72 -8.37 8.26
N ALA A 77 -3.88 -9.67 8.11
CA ALA A 77 -3.10 -10.46 7.17
C ALA A 77 -3.48 -10.16 5.70
N GLY A 78 -2.45 -10.03 4.85
CA GLY A 78 -2.61 -9.96 3.40
C GLY A 78 -3.05 -8.60 2.85
N ALA A 79 -3.03 -7.55 3.67
CA ALA A 79 -3.14 -6.18 3.19
C ALA A 79 -1.75 -5.65 2.78
N ASP A 80 -1.70 -4.95 1.66
CA ASP A 80 -0.51 -4.29 1.11
C ASP A 80 -0.44 -2.81 1.51
N PHE A 81 -1.57 -2.22 1.95
CA PHE A 81 -1.63 -0.85 2.47
C PHE A 81 -2.87 -0.61 3.35
N VAL A 82 -2.80 0.44 4.16
CA VAL A 82 -3.96 1.01 4.87
C VAL A 82 -4.50 2.20 4.08
N LEU A 83 -5.79 2.17 3.74
CA LEU A 83 -6.52 3.33 3.27
C LEU A 83 -7.03 4.13 4.46
N TYR A 84 -6.33 5.21 4.81
CA TYR A 84 -6.75 6.17 5.82
C TYR A 84 -7.64 7.22 5.15
N SER A 85 -8.89 7.36 5.59
CA SER A 85 -9.85 8.24 4.91
C SER A 85 -10.17 9.49 5.71
N MET A 86 -9.82 10.65 5.16
CA MET A 86 -10.29 11.97 5.64
C MET A 86 -11.25 12.63 4.64
N GLU A 87 -11.90 11.85 3.79
CA GLU A 87 -12.89 12.37 2.82
C GLU A 87 -14.00 13.16 3.52
N ARG A 88 -14.44 12.68 4.69
CA ARG A 88 -15.48 13.29 5.51
C ARG A 88 -14.90 13.62 6.88
N GLY A 89 -15.42 14.68 7.50
CA GLY A 89 -14.96 15.14 8.81
C GLY A 89 -13.78 16.11 8.70
N PRO A 90 -13.13 16.42 9.84
CA PRO A 90 -11.99 17.32 9.87
C PRO A 90 -10.78 16.69 9.17
N PHE A 91 -9.99 17.54 8.50
CA PHE A 91 -8.69 17.14 7.96
C PHE A 91 -7.64 17.21 9.07
N ASP A 92 -7.56 16.13 9.86
CA ASP A 92 -6.76 16.08 11.10
C ASP A 92 -5.51 15.21 10.92
N LEU A 93 -4.42 15.86 10.50
CA LEU A 93 -3.13 15.21 10.33
C LEU A 93 -2.44 14.89 11.67
N GLU A 94 -2.85 15.48 12.79
CA GLU A 94 -2.28 15.16 14.11
C GLU A 94 -2.74 13.77 14.54
N THR A 95 -4.05 13.52 14.45
CA THR A 95 -4.64 12.21 14.72
C THR A 95 -4.08 11.13 13.79
N MET A 96 -3.85 11.45 12.51
CA MET A 96 -3.21 10.51 11.57
C MET A 96 -1.76 10.19 11.96
N ARG A 97 -0.98 11.18 12.40
CA ARG A 97 0.38 10.93 12.90
C ARG A 97 0.36 10.05 14.14
N ALA A 98 -0.60 10.25 15.05
CA ALA A 98 -0.76 9.38 16.22
C ALA A 98 -1.15 7.94 15.84
N TYR A 99 -1.99 7.76 14.81
CA TYR A 99 -2.30 6.44 14.24
C TYR A 99 -1.04 5.75 13.70
N MET A 100 -0.28 6.46 12.86
CA MET A 100 0.97 5.94 12.28
C MET A 100 2.03 5.67 13.36
N GLU A 101 2.05 6.46 14.44
CA GLU A 101 2.91 6.21 15.58
C GLU A 101 2.53 4.92 16.32
N GLY A 102 1.23 4.67 16.51
CA GLY A 102 0.76 3.39 17.05
C GLY A 102 1.20 2.18 16.21
N MET A 103 1.24 2.34 14.87
CA MET A 103 1.82 1.32 13.98
C MET A 103 3.31 1.12 14.25
N ARG A 104 4.11 2.19 14.41
CA ARG A 104 5.55 2.08 14.70
C ARG A 104 5.81 1.47 16.08
N GLU A 105 5.04 1.86 17.09
CA GLU A 105 5.19 1.33 18.45
C GLU A 105 4.93 -0.18 18.52
N ALA A 106 3.93 -0.67 17.78
CA ALA A 106 3.58 -2.09 17.76
C ALA A 106 4.41 -2.93 16.77
N GLY A 107 4.81 -2.33 15.64
CA GLY A 107 5.48 -3.03 14.55
C GLY A 107 6.98 -2.79 14.44
N GLY A 108 7.54 -1.78 15.10
CA GLY A 108 8.91 -1.31 14.91
C GLY A 108 9.07 -0.28 13.78
N GLU A 109 10.30 0.19 13.56
CA GLU A 109 10.64 1.26 12.62
C GLU A 109 10.20 0.99 11.16
N ASP A 110 10.15 -0.28 10.76
CA ASP A 110 9.78 -0.71 9.42
C ASP A 110 8.27 -0.93 9.23
N ALA A 111 7.45 -0.70 10.26
CA ALA A 111 6.01 -0.97 10.24
C ALA A 111 5.30 -0.31 9.04
N LEU A 112 5.62 0.95 8.78
CA LEU A 112 5.05 1.71 7.67
C LEU A 112 5.67 1.37 6.31
N GLN A 113 6.81 0.68 6.27
CA GLN A 113 7.35 0.13 5.03
C GLN A 113 6.64 -1.18 4.68
N ARG A 114 6.31 -2.00 5.69
CA ARG A 114 5.59 -3.27 5.52
C ARG A 114 4.10 -3.07 5.26
N LEU A 115 3.49 -2.11 5.92
CA LEU A 115 2.08 -1.76 5.74
C LEU A 115 1.93 -0.23 5.60
N PRO A 116 2.22 0.33 4.42
CA PRO A 116 2.17 1.76 4.19
C PRO A 116 0.76 2.34 4.30
N VAL A 117 0.69 3.65 4.59
CA VAL A 117 -0.56 4.41 4.64
C VAL A 117 -0.77 5.20 3.35
N VAL A 118 -1.95 5.05 2.77
CA VAL A 118 -2.47 5.84 1.65
C VAL A 118 -3.62 6.70 2.17
N LEU A 119 -3.57 8.00 1.91
CA LEU A 119 -4.58 8.94 2.38
C LEU A 119 -5.63 9.22 1.32
N ARG A 120 -6.90 9.03 1.64
CA ARG A 120 -8.01 9.60 0.87
C ARG A 120 -8.34 10.99 1.41
N VAL A 121 -8.08 12.00 0.59
CA VAL A 121 -8.31 13.41 0.93
C VAL A 121 -9.79 13.80 0.73
N PRO A 122 -10.25 14.95 1.27
CA PRO A 122 -11.53 15.53 0.88
C PRO A 122 -11.60 15.79 -0.64
N PRO A 123 -12.81 15.90 -1.21
CA PRO A 123 -12.99 16.14 -2.65
C PRO A 123 -12.23 17.37 -3.14
N LEU A 124 -11.77 17.34 -4.40
CA LEU A 124 -11.19 18.46 -5.12
C LEU A 124 -12.25 19.50 -5.52
N SER A 125 -13.07 19.92 -4.56
CA SER A 125 -14.08 20.95 -4.71
C SER A 125 -13.68 22.16 -3.88
N GLY A 126 -13.45 23.29 -4.52
CA GLY A 126 -13.07 24.54 -3.86
C GLY A 126 -11.70 25.05 -4.28
N ASP A 127 -10.98 25.60 -3.31
CA ASP A 127 -9.71 26.31 -3.51
C ASP A 127 -8.54 25.35 -3.80
N ARG A 128 -7.82 25.61 -4.90
CA ARG A 128 -6.64 24.84 -5.32
C ARG A 128 -5.53 24.87 -4.27
N ASP A 129 -5.33 26.01 -3.61
CA ASP A 129 -4.25 26.16 -2.63
C ASP A 129 -4.52 25.32 -1.39
N VAL A 130 -5.79 25.26 -0.94
CA VAL A 130 -6.22 24.38 0.14
C VAL A 130 -6.01 22.91 -0.22
N ALA A 131 -6.31 22.51 -1.45
CA ALA A 131 -6.04 21.13 -1.89
C ALA A 131 -4.53 20.82 -1.91
N ALA A 132 -3.71 21.77 -2.38
CA ALA A 132 -2.26 21.63 -2.39
C ALA A 132 -1.68 21.52 -0.98
N ASP A 133 -2.13 22.35 -0.04
CA ASP A 133 -1.64 22.33 1.34
C ASP A 133 -2.03 21.03 2.07
N ARG A 134 -3.22 20.49 1.79
CA ARG A 134 -3.62 19.16 2.29
C ARG A 134 -2.69 18.06 1.78
N VAL A 135 -2.41 18.06 0.48
CA VAL A 135 -1.53 17.04 -0.13
C VAL A 135 -0.11 17.16 0.42
N ARG A 136 0.46 18.37 0.47
CA ARG A 136 1.79 18.60 1.06
C ARG A 136 1.85 18.15 2.51
N GLY A 137 0.90 18.58 3.34
CA GLY A 137 0.86 18.21 4.76
C GLY A 137 0.70 16.70 4.98
N ALA A 138 0.03 16.00 4.05
CA ALA A 138 -0.08 14.54 4.07
C ALA A 138 1.23 13.85 3.70
N VAL A 139 1.90 14.32 2.64
CA VAL A 139 3.23 13.82 2.24
C VAL A 139 4.23 14.01 3.38
N ASP A 140 4.24 15.19 4.01
CA ASP A 140 5.08 15.51 5.17
C ASP A 140 4.76 14.64 6.39
N ALA A 141 3.53 14.13 6.50
CA ALA A 141 3.14 13.18 7.54
C ALA A 141 3.64 11.74 7.26
N GLY A 142 4.15 11.48 6.06
CA GLY A 142 4.75 10.20 5.67
C GLY A 142 3.81 9.23 4.96
N VAL A 143 2.70 9.71 4.39
CA VAL A 143 1.85 8.86 3.53
C VAL A 143 2.56 8.61 2.20
N VAL A 144 2.38 7.42 1.63
CA VAL A 144 3.05 7.05 0.37
C VAL A 144 2.16 7.21 -0.86
N GLY A 145 0.88 7.56 -0.66
CA GLY A 145 -0.08 7.69 -1.73
C GLY A 145 -1.27 8.56 -1.33
N ILE A 146 -1.90 9.18 -2.34
CA ILE A 146 -3.09 9.98 -2.21
C ILE A 146 -4.20 9.39 -3.08
N VAL A 147 -5.40 9.26 -2.52
CA VAL A 147 -6.63 8.95 -3.25
C VAL A 147 -7.48 10.21 -3.31
N PHE A 148 -7.69 10.73 -4.52
CA PHE A 148 -8.61 11.84 -4.78
C PHE A 148 -10.01 11.28 -5.05
N PRO A 149 -11.00 11.55 -4.19
CA PRO A 149 -12.36 11.10 -4.44
C PRO A 149 -13.06 12.04 -5.44
N HIS A 150 -14.10 11.52 -6.10
CA HIS A 150 -14.98 12.28 -7.01
C HIS A 150 -14.26 13.01 -8.15
N VAL A 151 -13.24 12.38 -8.73
CA VAL A 151 -12.65 12.83 -10.00
C VAL A 151 -13.59 12.41 -11.13
N GLU A 152 -14.34 13.37 -11.68
CA GLU A 152 -15.35 13.14 -12.71
C GLU A 152 -14.98 13.75 -14.06
N ALA A 153 -13.99 14.65 -14.10
CA ALA A 153 -13.52 15.31 -15.30
C ALA A 153 -11.99 15.21 -15.48
N SER A 154 -11.54 15.24 -16.73
CA SER A 154 -10.10 15.18 -17.08
C SER A 154 -9.28 16.31 -16.44
N GLY A 155 -9.86 17.50 -16.29
CA GLY A 155 -9.20 18.62 -15.59
C GLY A 155 -8.95 18.34 -14.11
N GLN A 156 -9.84 17.59 -13.44
CA GLN A 156 -9.63 17.18 -12.05
C GLN A 156 -8.53 16.11 -11.95
N ALA A 157 -8.50 15.18 -12.90
CA ALA A 157 -7.43 14.18 -12.98
C ALA A 157 -6.06 14.81 -13.23
N ALA A 158 -5.97 15.77 -14.14
CA ALA A 158 -4.74 16.53 -14.39
C ALA A 158 -4.28 17.27 -13.13
N LEU A 159 -5.20 17.95 -12.44
CA LEU A 159 -4.90 18.61 -11.18
C LEU A 159 -4.42 17.63 -10.10
N SER A 160 -5.03 16.44 -9.98
CA SER A 160 -4.57 15.40 -9.06
C SER A 160 -3.10 15.02 -9.28
N VAL A 161 -2.65 14.92 -10.54
CA VAL A 161 -1.25 14.61 -10.87
C VAL A 161 -0.34 15.78 -10.52
N GLU A 162 -0.74 17.02 -10.86
CA GLU A 162 0.03 18.22 -10.53
C GLU A 162 0.28 18.40 -9.03
N LEU A 163 -0.68 17.99 -8.20
CA LEU A 163 -0.59 18.14 -6.75
C LEU A 163 0.36 17.12 -6.09
N VAL A 164 0.72 16.03 -6.77
CA VAL A 164 1.48 14.91 -6.18
C VAL A 164 2.83 14.64 -6.91
N PRO A 165 3.68 15.66 -7.09
CA PRO A 165 4.87 15.52 -7.95
C PRO A 165 5.94 14.53 -7.41
N GLU A 166 5.94 14.20 -6.12
CA GLU A 166 7.00 13.37 -5.48
C GLU A 166 6.60 11.93 -5.17
N LEU A 167 5.30 11.55 -5.24
CA LEU A 167 4.85 10.18 -4.95
C LEU A 167 4.67 9.30 -6.18
N TRP A 168 4.68 9.88 -7.38
CA TRP A 168 4.50 9.17 -8.65
C TRP A 168 5.87 8.85 -9.27
N PRO A 169 6.10 7.62 -9.80
CA PRO A 169 7.25 7.40 -10.66
C PRO A 169 7.16 8.35 -11.85
N SER A 170 8.17 9.19 -12.05
CA SER A 170 8.25 10.08 -13.20
C SER A 170 8.60 9.25 -14.43
N ASP A 171 7.65 8.45 -14.92
CA ASP A 171 7.77 7.78 -16.20
C ASP A 171 7.40 8.80 -17.29
N PRO A 172 8.35 9.21 -18.15
CA PRO A 172 8.05 10.08 -19.28
C PRO A 172 7.22 9.38 -20.37
N GLU A 173 7.05 8.06 -20.33
CA GLU A 173 6.30 7.28 -21.32
C GLU A 173 4.89 6.87 -20.88
N GLY A 174 4.55 7.00 -19.59
CA GLY A 174 3.20 6.82 -19.06
C GLY A 174 2.91 5.47 -18.43
#